data_AF-Q0A5Q6-F1
#
_entry.id   AF-Q0A5Q6-F1
#
_cell.length_a   1.000
_cell.length_b   1.000
_cell.length_c   1.000
_cell.angle_alpha   90.00
_cell.angle_beta   90.00
_cell.angle_gamma   90.00
#
_symmetry.space_group_name_H-M   'P 1'
#
loop_
_entity.id
_entity.type
_entity.pdbx_description
1 polymer ?
#
loop_
_entity_poly.entity_id
_entity_poly.type
_entity_poly.pdbx_seq_one_letter_code
_entity_poly.pdbx_strand_id
1 'polypeptide(L)'
;MTEAPLSHPLALALQGGGAHGAFTWGVLDHLLAAGLRPAGLSGTSAGALNAAALASGWARAGQEGARATLTTLWEGVSALGGPLQPSPASYLVHGWNQDWSVRYQAFKATTQVASPYQFNPAGFNPLRELLQDCLDWSALTGPDAPPLFVSATEVETGRLRIFDNHSLDVTALLASTCLPTLFQAVERNGRHYWDGGFAANPALHPLLTHASADDLLLLQLMPQRTADGPPREPGEILRRSRELSFSTHLYRELQWLALQQADCGPGSRWSLSPLRRRIARLRFHHLTGDRDLAGLGTASQLNADWPFLCHLRDAGRKAADDWLATHGGQVGRTSSRPLSDFLPTD
;
A
#
# COMPACT_ATOMS: atom_id res chain seq x y z
N MET A 1 -9.62 4.90 -28.47
CA MET A 1 -10.97 5.17 -27.94
C MET A 1 -10.77 5.72 -26.55
N THR A 2 -11.14 6.97 -26.28
CA THR A 2 -11.10 7.53 -24.93
C THR A 2 -12.15 6.80 -24.09
N GLU A 3 -11.70 5.97 -23.15
CA GLU A 3 -12.57 5.28 -22.21
C GLU A 3 -13.41 6.29 -21.43
N ALA A 4 -14.67 5.91 -21.15
CA ALA A 4 -15.56 6.76 -20.37
C ALA A 4 -14.97 6.92 -18.95
N PRO A 5 -14.87 8.15 -18.43
CA PRO A 5 -14.26 8.39 -17.12
C PRO A 5 -15.04 7.67 -16.01
N LEU A 6 -14.32 7.29 -14.94
CA LEU A 6 -14.91 6.75 -13.73
C LEU A 6 -15.99 7.71 -13.20
N SER A 7 -17.24 7.27 -13.23
CA SER A 7 -18.39 8.11 -12.87
C SER A 7 -18.81 7.97 -11.41
N HIS A 8 -18.19 7.08 -10.63
CA HIS A 8 -18.55 6.79 -9.24
C HIS A 8 -17.33 6.94 -8.33
N PRO A 9 -17.51 7.34 -7.06
CA PRO A 9 -16.41 7.37 -6.10
C PRO A 9 -15.98 5.95 -5.69
N LEU A 10 -14.69 5.77 -5.36
CA LEU A 10 -14.13 4.50 -4.90
C LEU A 10 -13.41 4.66 -3.57
N ALA A 11 -13.63 3.71 -2.65
CA ALA A 11 -12.76 3.53 -1.50
C ALA A 11 -11.50 2.76 -1.93
N LEU A 12 -10.32 3.22 -1.53
CA LEU A 12 -9.04 2.65 -1.95
C LEU A 12 -8.34 2.00 -0.76
N ALA A 13 -8.06 0.71 -0.90
CA ALA A 13 -7.24 -0.07 0.02
C ALA A 13 -5.87 -0.30 -0.62
N LEU A 14 -4.83 0.36 -0.09
CA LEU A 14 -3.49 0.43 -0.66
C LEU A 14 -2.50 -0.44 0.13
N GLN A 15 -2.12 -1.58 -0.43
CA GLN A 15 -1.13 -2.46 0.20
C GLN A 15 0.27 -1.85 0.18
N GLY A 16 1.03 -2.09 1.24
CA GLY A 16 2.46 -1.80 1.34
C GLY A 16 3.32 -2.78 0.54
N GLY A 17 4.50 -2.32 0.12
CA GLY A 17 5.46 -3.12 -0.65
C GLY A 17 6.85 -2.50 -0.78
N GLY A 18 7.24 -1.58 0.10
CA GLY A 18 8.48 -0.81 -0.04
C GLY A 18 8.49 0.02 -1.33
N ALA A 19 9.60 -0.02 -2.06
CA ALA A 19 9.75 0.69 -3.34
C ALA A 19 8.72 0.26 -4.40
N HIS A 20 8.13 -0.94 -4.30
CA HIS A 20 7.01 -1.35 -5.17
C HIS A 20 5.78 -0.45 -5.03
N GLY A 21 5.69 0.38 -3.98
CA GLY A 21 4.68 1.43 -3.90
C GLY A 21 4.68 2.42 -5.06
N ALA A 22 5.77 2.52 -5.85
CA ALA A 22 5.78 3.31 -7.08
C ALA A 22 4.86 2.73 -8.16
N PHE A 23 4.60 1.41 -8.14
CA PHE A 23 3.54 0.80 -8.95
C PHE A 23 2.18 1.37 -8.55
N THR A 24 1.88 1.42 -7.24
CA THR A 24 0.66 2.05 -6.72
C THR A 24 0.56 3.52 -7.13
N TRP A 25 1.65 4.28 -7.12
CA TRP A 25 1.67 5.65 -7.65
C TRP A 25 1.22 5.71 -9.11
N GLY A 26 1.78 4.84 -9.97
CA GLY A 26 1.38 4.74 -11.36
C GLY A 26 -0.09 4.45 -11.55
N VAL A 27 -0.62 3.48 -10.78
CA VAL A 27 -2.05 3.13 -10.78
C VAL A 27 -2.88 4.34 -10.39
N LEU A 28 -2.58 4.99 -9.26
CA LEU A 28 -3.34 6.12 -8.76
C LEU A 28 -3.29 7.32 -9.70
N ASP A 29 -2.13 7.64 -10.27
CA ASP A 29 -1.96 8.73 -11.23
C ASP A 29 -2.86 8.52 -12.47
N HIS A 30 -2.93 7.29 -12.99
CA HIS A 30 -3.77 6.97 -14.13
C HIS A 30 -5.26 6.95 -13.78
N LEU A 31 -5.65 6.33 -12.66
CA LEU A 31 -7.05 6.33 -12.21
C LEU A 31 -7.55 7.76 -11.91
N LEU A 32 -6.72 8.61 -11.31
CA LEU A 32 -7.01 10.04 -11.12
C LEU A 32 -7.24 10.71 -12.47
N ALA A 33 -6.36 10.52 -13.45
CA ALA A 33 -6.56 11.05 -14.80
C ALA A 33 -7.87 10.56 -15.47
N ALA A 34 -8.30 9.34 -15.14
CA ALA A 34 -9.56 8.75 -15.59
C ALA A 34 -10.79 9.19 -14.76
N GLY A 35 -10.66 10.12 -13.82
CA GLY A 35 -11.80 10.68 -13.06
C GLY A 35 -12.09 10.00 -11.72
N LEU A 36 -11.14 9.24 -11.16
CA LEU A 36 -11.24 8.69 -9.81
C LEU A 36 -11.58 9.78 -8.79
N ARG A 37 -12.61 9.52 -7.98
CA ARG A 37 -12.96 10.31 -6.80
C ARG A 37 -12.77 9.47 -5.53
N PRO A 38 -11.81 9.81 -4.65
CA PRO A 38 -11.55 9.01 -3.46
C PRO A 38 -12.71 9.14 -2.46
N ALA A 39 -13.34 8.03 -2.13
CA ALA A 39 -14.41 7.94 -1.13
C ALA A 39 -13.89 7.70 0.30
N GLY A 40 -12.63 7.27 0.39
CA GLY A 40 -11.93 6.85 1.59
C GLY A 40 -10.65 6.11 1.18
N LEU A 41 -9.62 6.22 2.00
CA LEU A 41 -8.28 5.72 1.73
C LEU A 41 -7.79 4.96 2.95
N SER A 42 -7.34 3.73 2.75
CA SER A 42 -6.66 2.95 3.78
C SER A 42 -5.32 2.49 3.23
N GLY A 43 -4.24 2.74 3.97
CA GLY A 43 -2.89 2.45 3.52
C GLY A 43 -2.01 1.91 4.64
N THR A 44 -1.04 1.11 4.24
CA THR A 44 0.00 0.57 5.12
C THR A 44 1.36 0.71 4.44
N SER A 45 2.41 1.09 5.18
CA SER A 45 3.77 1.24 4.64
C SER A 45 3.80 2.18 3.42
N ALA A 46 4.41 1.78 2.30
CA ALA A 46 4.38 2.54 1.06
C ALA A 46 2.95 2.85 0.55
N GLY A 47 1.95 2.02 0.88
CA GLY A 47 0.55 2.30 0.62
C GLY A 47 0.01 3.45 1.47
N ALA A 48 0.49 3.60 2.72
CA ALA A 48 0.17 4.74 3.58
C ALA A 48 0.77 6.04 3.05
N LEU A 49 2.00 5.99 2.53
CA LEU A 49 2.64 7.15 1.89
C LEU A 49 1.82 7.65 0.68
N ASN A 50 1.45 6.72 -0.21
CA ASN A 50 0.58 7.03 -1.35
C ASN A 50 -0.79 7.56 -0.92
N ALA A 51 -1.41 6.94 0.09
CA ALA A 51 -2.71 7.37 0.61
C ALA A 51 -2.65 8.81 1.18
N ALA A 52 -1.63 9.11 1.99
CA ALA A 52 -1.45 10.43 2.59
C ALA A 52 -1.13 11.50 1.53
N ALA A 53 -0.26 11.20 0.57
CA ALA A 53 0.04 12.10 -0.55
C ALA A 53 -1.19 12.39 -1.41
N LEU A 54 -1.96 11.35 -1.76
CA LEU A 54 -3.22 11.51 -2.51
C LEU A 54 -4.21 12.35 -1.71
N ALA A 55 -4.46 12.03 -0.44
CA ALA A 55 -5.40 12.76 0.42
C ALA A 55 -5.02 14.24 0.57
N SER A 56 -3.73 14.51 0.85
CA SER A 56 -3.23 15.86 1.06
C SER A 56 -3.31 16.70 -0.21
N GLY A 57 -2.86 16.15 -1.35
CA GLY A 57 -2.96 16.84 -2.65
C GLY A 57 -4.42 17.03 -3.09
N TRP A 58 -5.28 16.04 -2.85
CA TRP A 58 -6.71 16.12 -3.15
C TRP A 58 -7.40 17.23 -2.36
N ALA A 59 -7.16 17.31 -1.06
CA ALA A 59 -7.74 18.35 -0.20
C ALA A 59 -7.34 19.76 -0.63
N ARG A 60 -6.16 19.93 -1.24
CA ARG A 60 -5.65 21.23 -1.70
C ARG A 60 -6.18 21.66 -3.07
N ALA A 61 -6.14 20.76 -4.05
CA ALA A 61 -6.40 21.11 -5.45
C ALA A 61 -7.04 19.94 -6.24
N GLY A 62 -7.79 19.09 -5.56
CA GLY A 62 -8.51 17.97 -6.15
C GLY A 62 -7.58 17.02 -6.91
N GLN A 63 -8.05 16.58 -8.09
CA GLN A 63 -7.34 15.61 -8.92
C GLN A 63 -5.91 16.04 -9.28
N GLU A 64 -5.70 17.30 -9.66
CA GLU A 64 -4.38 17.79 -10.06
C GLU A 64 -3.42 17.85 -8.87
N GLY A 65 -3.89 18.34 -7.72
CA GLY A 65 -3.10 18.37 -6.50
C GLY A 65 -2.68 16.97 -6.05
N ALA A 66 -3.60 16.00 -6.07
CA ALA A 66 -3.29 14.61 -5.73
C ALA A 66 -2.17 14.02 -6.60
N ARG A 67 -2.23 14.22 -7.92
CA ARG A 67 -1.22 13.73 -8.87
C ARG A 67 0.14 14.42 -8.67
N ALA A 68 0.12 15.73 -8.44
CA ALA A 68 1.33 16.51 -8.17
C ALA A 68 2.01 16.04 -6.88
N THR A 69 1.27 15.93 -5.77
CA THR A 69 1.82 15.48 -4.47
C THR A 69 2.35 14.05 -4.53
N LEU A 70 1.68 13.14 -5.24
CA LEU A 70 2.21 11.80 -5.49
C LEU A 70 3.56 11.85 -6.25
N THR A 71 3.68 12.69 -7.27
CA THR A 71 4.92 12.86 -8.03
C THR A 71 6.04 13.39 -7.14
N THR A 72 5.78 14.47 -6.40
CA THR A 72 6.74 15.08 -5.47
C THR A 72 7.20 14.09 -4.39
N LEU A 73 6.30 13.28 -3.86
CA LEU A 73 6.65 12.24 -2.88
C LEU A 73 7.70 11.28 -3.45
N TRP A 74 7.47 10.72 -4.65
CA TRP A 74 8.36 9.71 -5.22
C TRP A 74 9.66 10.30 -5.78
N GLU A 75 9.65 11.53 -6.28
CA GLU A 75 10.87 12.30 -6.59
C GLU A 75 11.71 12.49 -5.33
N GLY A 76 11.08 12.90 -4.23
CA GLY A 76 11.73 13.05 -2.94
C GLY A 76 12.29 11.74 -2.41
N VAL A 77 11.52 10.65 -2.44
CA VAL A 77 11.98 9.31 -2.02
C VAL A 77 13.22 8.90 -2.82
N SER A 78 13.28 9.22 -4.10
CA SER A 78 14.45 8.93 -4.92
C SER A 78 15.66 9.82 -4.58
N ALA A 79 15.41 11.12 -4.34
CA ALA A 79 16.42 12.11 -4.01
C ALA A 79 17.06 11.89 -2.63
N LEU A 80 16.33 11.31 -1.67
CA LEU A 80 16.89 10.90 -0.38
C LEU A 80 18.05 9.91 -0.54
N GLY A 81 18.07 9.18 -1.66
CA GLY A 81 19.13 8.26 -1.97
C GLY A 81 19.10 7.01 -1.09
N GLY A 82 20.18 6.25 -1.12
CA GLY A 82 20.41 5.22 -0.12
C GLY A 82 21.69 4.42 -0.37
N PRO A 83 22.24 3.77 0.68
CA PRO A 83 23.43 2.94 0.57
C PRO A 83 23.24 1.72 -0.34
N LEU A 84 22.01 1.44 -0.76
CA LEU A 84 21.61 0.34 -1.63
C LEU A 84 21.28 0.75 -3.07
N GLN A 85 21.28 2.05 -3.40
CA GLN A 85 20.95 2.47 -4.76
C GLN A 85 21.96 1.87 -5.76
N PRO A 86 21.50 1.22 -6.85
CA PRO A 86 22.41 0.65 -7.84
C PRO A 86 23.19 1.73 -8.58
N SER A 87 24.41 1.42 -9.03
CA SER A 87 25.11 2.28 -9.98
C SER A 87 24.57 2.07 -11.40
N PRO A 88 24.71 3.05 -12.32
CA PRO A 88 24.31 2.86 -13.72
C PRO A 88 24.94 1.62 -14.37
N ALA A 89 26.21 1.32 -14.06
CA ALA A 89 26.89 0.12 -14.53
C ALA A 89 26.26 -1.18 -13.97
N SER A 90 25.71 -1.14 -12.75
CA SER A 90 25.04 -2.30 -12.13
C SER A 90 23.78 -2.72 -12.89
N TYR A 91 23.06 -1.77 -13.50
CA TYR A 91 21.90 -2.09 -14.34
C TYR A 91 22.29 -2.78 -15.64
N LEU A 92 23.44 -2.43 -16.23
CA LEU A 92 23.93 -3.10 -17.44
C LEU A 92 24.29 -4.57 -17.17
N VAL A 93 24.81 -4.88 -15.98
CA VAL A 93 25.27 -6.22 -15.63
C VAL A 93 24.15 -7.08 -15.02
N HIS A 94 23.31 -6.51 -14.17
CA HIS A 94 22.36 -7.26 -13.35
C HIS A 94 20.88 -6.95 -13.67
N GLY A 95 20.61 -6.03 -14.61
CA GLY A 95 19.25 -5.57 -14.91
C GLY A 95 18.56 -5.01 -13.68
N TRP A 96 17.25 -5.23 -13.53
CA TRP A 96 16.51 -4.79 -12.34
C TRP A 96 16.73 -5.68 -11.11
N ASN A 97 17.26 -6.89 -11.28
CA ASN A 97 17.49 -7.81 -10.17
C ASN A 97 18.87 -7.59 -9.54
N GLN A 98 18.88 -6.83 -8.45
CA GLN A 98 20.10 -6.42 -7.75
C GLN A 98 20.48 -7.37 -6.60
N ASP A 99 19.85 -8.54 -6.50
CA ASP A 99 20.08 -9.52 -5.42
C ASP A 99 21.53 -10.00 -5.38
N TRP A 100 22.21 -10.08 -6.52
CA TRP A 100 23.60 -10.54 -6.61
C TRP A 100 24.63 -9.41 -6.40
N SER A 101 24.19 -8.16 -6.26
CA SER A 101 25.12 -7.04 -6.09
C SER A 101 25.88 -7.18 -4.76
N VAL A 102 27.20 -6.96 -4.79
CA VAL A 102 28.07 -7.02 -3.60
C VAL A 102 27.55 -6.10 -2.49
N ARG A 103 27.04 -4.94 -2.88
CA ARG A 103 26.44 -3.94 -1.99
C ARG A 103 25.21 -4.47 -1.26
N TYR A 104 24.28 -5.11 -1.97
CA TYR A 104 23.10 -5.71 -1.36
C TYR A 104 23.45 -6.89 -0.45
N GLN A 105 24.40 -7.75 -0.87
CA GLN A 105 24.84 -8.88 -0.06
C GLN A 105 25.51 -8.42 1.25
N ALA A 106 26.37 -7.39 1.19
CA ALA A 106 26.98 -6.80 2.38
C ALA A 106 25.91 -6.23 3.32
N PHE A 107 24.97 -5.45 2.79
CA PHE A 107 23.87 -4.89 3.57
C PHE A 107 22.98 -5.96 4.23
N LYS A 108 22.63 -7.01 3.48
CA LYS A 108 21.87 -8.15 4.00
C LYS A 108 22.60 -8.83 5.15
N ALA A 109 23.90 -9.08 5.01
CA ALA A 109 24.70 -9.67 6.09
C ALA A 109 24.74 -8.76 7.32
N THR A 110 24.95 -7.45 7.15
CA THR A 110 24.99 -6.49 8.26
C THR A 110 23.66 -6.43 9.00
N THR A 111 22.54 -6.29 8.29
CA THR A 111 21.19 -6.16 8.89
C THR A 111 20.69 -7.43 9.57
N GLN A 112 21.36 -8.57 9.37
CA GLN A 112 21.08 -9.82 10.09
C GLN A 112 21.82 -9.95 11.42
N VAL A 113 22.95 -9.25 11.59
CA VAL A 113 23.81 -9.37 12.79
C VAL A 113 23.89 -8.08 13.62
N ALA A 114 23.43 -6.96 13.07
CA ALA A 114 23.39 -5.67 13.74
C ALA A 114 21.98 -5.07 13.66
N SER A 115 21.52 -4.52 14.77
CA SER A 115 20.25 -3.81 14.88
C SER A 115 20.37 -2.34 14.48
N PRO A 116 19.27 -1.69 14.06
CA PRO A 116 19.26 -0.25 13.76
C PRO A 116 19.66 0.62 14.95
N TYR A 117 19.51 0.13 16.18
CA TYR A 117 19.98 0.79 17.40
C TYR A 117 21.52 0.84 17.49
N GLN A 118 22.22 -0.08 16.81
CA GLN A 118 23.69 -0.14 16.80
C GLN A 118 24.28 0.67 15.66
N PHE A 119 23.76 0.55 14.43
CA PHE A 119 24.34 1.22 13.26
C PHE A 119 23.75 2.61 12.98
N ASN A 120 22.60 2.95 13.57
CA ASN A 120 21.97 4.27 13.49
C ASN A 120 21.51 4.73 14.88
N PRO A 121 22.42 4.93 15.86
CA PRO A 121 22.05 5.24 17.25
C PRO A 121 21.29 6.56 17.40
N ALA A 122 21.53 7.53 16.52
CA ALA A 122 20.83 8.81 16.50
C ALA A 122 19.39 8.72 15.95
N GLY A 123 18.98 7.57 15.40
CA GLY A 123 17.64 7.37 14.86
C GLY A 123 17.32 8.29 13.67
N PHE A 124 18.34 8.74 12.94
CA PHE A 124 18.13 9.64 11.81
C PHE A 124 17.29 8.94 10.74
N ASN A 125 16.21 9.60 10.31
CA ASN A 125 15.33 9.11 9.27
C ASN A 125 15.02 10.24 8.27
N PRO A 126 15.68 10.27 7.10
CA PRO A 126 15.53 11.35 6.13
C PRO A 126 14.12 11.43 5.54
N LEU A 127 13.33 10.35 5.64
CA LEU A 127 11.93 10.36 5.23
C LEU A 127 11.09 11.34 6.07
N ARG A 128 11.51 11.66 7.31
CA ARG A 128 10.79 12.61 8.16
C ARG A 128 10.67 14.00 7.53
N GLU A 129 11.79 14.57 7.11
CA GLU A 129 11.84 15.91 6.52
C GLU A 129 11.07 15.94 5.20
N LEU A 130 11.28 14.93 4.35
CA LEU A 130 10.51 14.78 3.11
C LEU A 130 9.00 14.78 3.37
N LEU A 131 8.51 14.00 4.34
CA LEU A 131 7.08 13.92 4.62
C LEU A 131 6.53 15.19 5.26
N GLN A 132 7.34 15.91 6.04
CA GLN A 132 6.98 17.21 6.60
C GLN A 132 6.76 18.24 5.49
N ASP A 133 7.64 18.27 4.49
CA ASP A 133 7.62 19.26 3.41
C ASP A 133 6.66 18.89 2.28
N CYS A 134 6.55 17.60 1.95
CA CYS A 134 5.73 17.11 0.85
C CYS A 134 4.22 17.13 1.17
N LEU A 135 3.83 16.97 2.44
CA LEU A 135 2.44 16.83 2.84
C LEU A 135 1.92 18.09 3.53
N ASP A 136 0.76 18.55 3.10
CA ASP A 136 -0.02 19.55 3.83
C ASP A 136 -0.88 18.87 4.89
N TRP A 137 -0.36 18.89 6.11
CA TRP A 137 -0.98 18.31 7.30
C TRP A 137 -2.27 19.03 7.71
N SER A 138 -2.37 20.33 7.42
CA SER A 138 -3.58 21.11 7.73
C SER A 138 -4.72 20.70 6.80
N ALA A 139 -4.42 20.56 5.49
CA ALA A 139 -5.38 20.14 4.48
C ALA A 139 -5.91 18.73 4.75
N LEU A 140 -5.10 17.82 5.30
CA LEU A 140 -5.53 16.45 5.66
C LEU A 140 -6.68 16.41 6.69
N THR A 141 -6.83 17.45 7.50
CA THR A 141 -7.93 17.56 8.49
C THR A 141 -9.07 18.47 8.04
N GLY A 142 -8.95 19.03 6.83
CA GLY A 142 -9.93 19.93 6.24
C GLY A 142 -11.19 19.21 5.74
N PRO A 143 -12.26 19.96 5.44
CA PRO A 143 -13.55 19.41 5.01
C PRO A 143 -13.48 18.66 3.67
N ASP A 144 -12.54 19.03 2.80
CA ASP A 144 -12.36 18.42 1.47
C ASP A 144 -11.43 17.19 1.49
N ALA A 145 -10.85 16.87 2.65
CA ALA A 145 -9.99 15.69 2.78
C ALA A 145 -10.81 14.40 2.73
N PRO A 146 -10.44 13.43 1.88
CA PRO A 146 -11.05 12.11 1.96
C PRO A 146 -10.69 11.46 3.31
N PRO A 147 -11.58 10.62 3.87
CA PRO A 147 -11.25 9.81 5.03
C PRO A 147 -9.97 9.00 4.77
N LEU A 148 -8.99 9.12 5.64
CA LEU A 148 -7.67 8.51 5.52
C LEU A 148 -7.41 7.65 6.74
N PHE A 149 -6.95 6.42 6.52
CA PHE A 149 -6.63 5.45 7.57
C PHE A 149 -5.24 4.88 7.32
N VAL A 150 -4.37 4.97 8.33
CA VAL A 150 -2.99 4.48 8.27
C VAL A 150 -2.76 3.46 9.37
N SER A 151 -2.31 2.27 9.01
CA SER A 151 -2.05 1.18 9.96
C SER A 151 -0.62 1.21 10.49
N ALA A 152 -0.44 0.96 11.78
CA ALA A 152 0.84 0.63 12.42
C ALA A 152 0.65 -0.53 13.40
N THR A 153 1.75 -1.21 13.73
CA THR A 153 1.75 -2.35 14.66
C THR A 153 2.43 -1.94 15.96
N GLU A 154 1.73 -2.04 17.09
CA GLU A 154 2.35 -1.84 18.41
C GLU A 154 3.33 -2.98 18.72
N VAL A 155 4.59 -2.65 19.00
CA VAL A 155 5.68 -3.62 19.07
C VAL A 155 5.49 -4.61 20.22
N GLU A 156 5.11 -4.12 21.40
CA GLU A 156 5.04 -4.91 22.62
C GLU A 156 3.86 -5.89 22.64
N THR A 157 2.79 -5.58 21.91
CA THR A 157 1.52 -6.34 21.98
C THR A 157 1.08 -6.94 20.66
N GLY A 158 1.70 -6.55 19.54
CA GLY A 158 1.27 -6.93 18.19
C GLY A 158 -0.08 -6.35 17.77
N ARG A 159 -0.64 -5.41 18.54
CA ARG A 159 -1.97 -4.85 18.28
C ARG A 159 -1.93 -3.86 17.12
N LEU A 160 -2.97 -3.93 16.29
CA LEU A 160 -3.23 -2.95 15.24
C LEU A 160 -3.56 -1.59 15.86
N ARG A 161 -2.86 -0.55 15.40
CA ARG A 161 -3.25 0.85 15.59
C ARG A 161 -3.61 1.44 14.24
N ILE A 162 -4.79 2.04 14.14
CA ILE A 162 -5.22 2.82 12.98
C ILE A 162 -5.16 4.30 13.37
N PHE A 163 -4.52 5.10 12.52
CA PHE A 163 -4.51 6.56 12.60
C PHE A 163 -5.42 7.11 11.51
N ASP A 164 -6.42 7.88 11.91
CA ASP A 164 -7.31 8.62 11.02
C ASP A 164 -6.74 10.02 10.70
N ASN A 165 -7.41 10.81 9.87
CA ASN A 165 -7.01 12.18 9.51
C ASN A 165 -6.59 13.03 10.72
N HIS A 166 -7.33 12.95 11.83
CA HIS A 166 -7.11 13.79 13.01
C HIS A 166 -6.00 13.29 13.92
N SER A 167 -5.72 11.99 13.90
CA SER A 167 -4.67 11.37 14.71
C SER A 167 -3.41 11.05 13.92
N LEU A 168 -3.37 11.34 12.61
CA LEU A 168 -2.21 11.19 11.76
C LEU A 168 -1.28 12.40 11.86
N ASP A 169 -0.01 12.14 12.13
CA ASP A 169 1.09 13.09 12.04
C ASP A 169 2.27 12.41 11.34
N VAL A 170 3.37 13.15 11.11
CA VAL A 170 4.57 12.58 10.47
C VAL A 170 5.11 11.37 11.24
N THR A 171 5.04 11.37 12.56
CA THR A 171 5.54 10.27 13.40
C THR A 171 4.70 9.01 13.21
N ALA A 172 3.37 9.14 13.15
CA ALA A 172 2.45 8.05 12.86
C ALA A 172 2.62 7.49 11.45
N LEU A 173 2.88 8.35 10.46
CA LEU A 173 3.15 7.92 9.09
C LEU A 173 4.49 7.18 8.99
N LEU A 174 5.53 7.67 9.67
CA LEU A 174 6.82 6.98 9.77
C LEU A 174 6.70 5.62 10.47
N ALA A 175 5.89 5.53 11.54
CA ALA A 175 5.59 4.27 12.21
C ALA A 175 5.02 3.24 11.24
N SER A 176 4.09 3.65 10.36
CA SER A 176 3.52 2.78 9.33
C SER A 176 4.55 2.24 8.33
N THR A 177 5.69 2.91 8.16
CA THR A 177 6.79 2.52 7.25
C THR A 177 8.00 1.91 7.97
N CYS A 178 7.89 1.66 9.28
CA CYS A 178 9.03 1.30 10.11
C CYS A 178 9.34 -0.21 10.05
N LEU A 179 10.19 -0.60 9.09
CA LEU A 179 10.72 -1.97 9.03
C LEU A 179 11.76 -2.24 10.15
N PRO A 180 11.57 -3.27 10.99
CA PRO A 180 12.31 -3.45 12.24
C PRO A 180 13.81 -3.72 12.09
N THR A 181 14.24 -4.28 10.95
CA THR A 181 15.67 -4.52 10.68
C THR A 181 16.36 -3.30 10.07
N LEU A 182 15.62 -2.25 9.71
CA LEU A 182 16.13 -1.06 9.01
C LEU A 182 16.00 0.21 9.83
N PHE A 183 14.95 0.33 10.64
CA PHE A 183 14.63 1.51 11.42
C PHE A 183 14.42 1.14 12.89
N GLN A 184 14.82 2.03 13.79
CA GLN A 184 14.45 1.92 15.20
C GLN A 184 12.93 2.04 15.33
N ALA A 185 12.35 1.32 16.30
CA ALA A 185 10.92 1.41 16.56
C ALA A 185 10.51 2.86 16.83
N VAL A 186 9.42 3.30 16.22
CA VAL A 186 8.97 4.69 16.33
C VAL A 186 8.19 4.84 17.63
N GLU A 187 8.67 5.69 18.53
CA GLU A 187 7.98 6.02 19.76
C GLU A 187 6.92 7.11 19.53
N ARG A 188 5.70 6.88 20.02
CA ARG A 188 4.64 7.89 20.08
C ARG A 188 3.79 7.68 21.32
N ASN A 189 3.69 8.71 22.17
CA ASN A 189 2.92 8.68 23.42
C ASN A 189 3.32 7.50 24.35
N GLY A 190 4.62 7.22 24.46
CA GLY A 190 5.15 6.15 25.31
C GLY A 190 4.89 4.72 24.80
N ARG A 191 4.48 4.55 23.54
CA ARG A 191 4.32 3.26 22.86
C ARG A 191 5.22 3.18 21.65
N HIS A 192 5.70 1.98 21.34
CA HIS A 192 6.57 1.75 20.19
C HIS A 192 5.80 1.10 19.04
N TYR A 193 6.12 1.53 17.83
CA TYR A 193 5.44 1.09 16.64
C TYR A 193 6.41 0.63 15.55
N TRP A 194 6.01 -0.45 14.88
CA TRP A 194 6.56 -0.91 13.60
C TRP A 194 5.52 -0.79 12.49
N ASP A 195 5.97 -1.08 11.27
CA ASP A 195 5.17 -1.12 10.06
C ASP A 195 3.82 -1.80 10.30
N GLY A 196 2.75 -1.23 9.74
CA GLY A 196 1.40 -1.78 9.86
C GLY A 196 1.25 -3.15 9.22
N GLY A 197 2.19 -3.53 8.36
CA GLY A 197 2.29 -4.81 7.66
C GLY A 197 2.03 -6.00 8.58
N PHE A 198 2.57 -5.97 9.79
CA PHE A 198 2.47 -7.07 10.75
C PHE A 198 1.07 -7.26 11.38
N ALA A 199 0.17 -6.29 11.23
CA ALA A 199 -1.18 -6.35 11.82
C ALA A 199 -2.32 -6.13 10.81
N ALA A 200 -2.15 -5.24 9.83
CA ALA A 200 -3.11 -5.02 8.73
C ALA A 200 -2.45 -4.37 7.49
N ASN A 201 -2.55 -5.01 6.33
CA ASN A 201 -1.90 -4.55 5.09
C ASN A 201 -2.75 -4.71 3.82
N PRO A 202 -3.61 -3.73 3.50
CA PRO A 202 -4.09 -2.64 4.37
C PRO A 202 -5.27 -3.10 5.24
N ALA A 203 -5.75 -2.24 6.14
CA ALA A 203 -6.97 -2.50 6.92
C ALA A 203 -8.22 -2.17 6.09
N LEU A 204 -9.17 -3.10 5.93
CA LEU A 204 -10.38 -2.83 5.14
C LEU A 204 -11.51 -2.26 5.99
N HIS A 205 -11.62 -2.69 7.25
CA HIS A 205 -12.70 -2.33 8.15
C HIS A 205 -13.01 -0.82 8.22
N PRO A 206 -12.03 0.10 8.33
CA PRO A 206 -12.34 1.53 8.36
C PRO A 206 -13.05 2.05 7.11
N LEU A 207 -12.78 1.46 5.94
CA LEU A 207 -13.45 1.83 4.69
C LEU A 207 -14.92 1.36 4.67
N LEU A 208 -15.24 0.31 5.41
CA LEU A 208 -16.62 -0.18 5.55
C LEU A 208 -17.45 0.73 6.46
N THR A 209 -16.83 1.43 7.40
CA THR A 209 -17.55 2.28 8.35
C THR A 209 -17.56 3.75 7.97
N HIS A 210 -16.53 4.24 7.27
CA HIS A 210 -16.34 5.67 7.02
C HIS A 210 -16.32 6.08 5.54
N ALA A 211 -16.07 5.16 4.60
CA ALA A 211 -16.04 5.56 3.19
C ALA A 211 -17.45 5.83 2.65
N SER A 212 -17.60 6.83 1.80
CA SER A 212 -18.91 7.21 1.24
C SER A 212 -19.41 6.28 0.12
N ALA A 213 -18.55 5.42 -0.44
CA ALA A 213 -18.85 4.58 -1.61
C ALA A 213 -18.96 3.08 -1.29
N ASP A 214 -19.93 2.38 -1.88
CA ASP A 214 -20.04 0.92 -1.78
C ASP A 214 -18.96 0.17 -2.59
N ASP A 215 -18.22 0.88 -3.46
CA ASP A 215 -17.11 0.32 -4.24
C ASP A 215 -15.80 0.41 -3.46
N LEU A 216 -15.16 -0.73 -3.23
CA LEU A 216 -13.85 -0.83 -2.59
C LEU A 216 -12.87 -1.46 -3.58
N LEU A 217 -11.82 -0.73 -3.94
CA LEU A 217 -10.70 -1.21 -4.75
C LEU A 217 -9.51 -1.54 -3.87
N LEU A 218 -9.15 -2.82 -3.83
CA LEU A 218 -7.89 -3.29 -3.27
C LEU A 218 -6.80 -3.20 -4.34
N LEU A 219 -5.74 -2.44 -4.06
CA LEU A 219 -4.48 -2.46 -4.80
C LEU A 219 -3.49 -3.35 -4.07
N GLN A 220 -3.27 -4.56 -4.59
CA GLN A 220 -2.42 -5.58 -3.98
C GLN A 220 -1.08 -5.69 -4.72
N LEU A 221 0.03 -5.52 -3.99
CA LEU A 221 1.38 -5.57 -4.56
C LEU A 221 2.08 -6.91 -4.30
N MET A 222 1.75 -7.56 -3.19
CA MET A 222 2.43 -8.75 -2.72
C MET A 222 1.80 -9.99 -3.37
N PRO A 223 2.62 -10.92 -3.93
CA PRO A 223 2.11 -12.05 -4.69
C PRO A 223 1.31 -13.01 -3.82
N GLN A 224 0.14 -13.43 -4.33
CA GLN A 224 -0.74 -14.36 -3.62
C GLN A 224 -0.11 -15.76 -3.51
N ARG A 225 0.56 -16.19 -4.57
CA ARG A 225 1.20 -17.51 -4.71
C ARG A 225 2.61 -17.39 -5.25
N THR A 226 3.44 -18.39 -4.98
CA THR A 226 4.71 -18.56 -5.68
C THR A 226 4.46 -19.22 -7.03
N ALA A 227 5.17 -18.78 -8.07
CA ALA A 227 5.01 -19.32 -9.42
C ALA A 227 5.61 -20.74 -9.55
N ASP A 228 6.76 -20.98 -8.92
CA ASP A 228 7.59 -22.17 -9.13
C ASP A 228 7.62 -23.12 -7.92
N GLY A 229 6.57 -23.10 -7.09
CA GLY A 229 6.49 -23.91 -5.86
C GLY A 229 7.17 -23.24 -4.66
N PRO A 230 7.49 -23.99 -3.58
CA PRO A 230 8.04 -23.41 -2.36
C PRO A 230 9.46 -22.85 -2.59
N PRO A 231 9.78 -21.66 -2.02
CA PRO A 231 11.11 -21.06 -2.17
C PRO A 231 12.18 -21.95 -1.51
N ARG A 232 13.36 -22.02 -2.13
CA ARG A 232 14.47 -22.88 -1.67
C ARG A 232 15.67 -22.09 -1.21
N GLU A 233 15.89 -20.90 -1.75
CA GLU A 233 17.02 -20.07 -1.36
C GLU A 233 16.72 -19.28 -0.07
N PRO A 234 17.70 -19.08 0.84
CA PRO A 234 17.47 -18.39 2.11
C PRO A 234 16.87 -16.98 1.96
N GLY A 235 17.27 -16.24 0.92
CA GLY A 235 16.70 -14.91 0.63
C GLY A 235 15.22 -14.97 0.26
N GLU A 236 14.85 -15.91 -0.60
CA GLU A 236 13.48 -16.13 -1.06
C GLU A 236 12.59 -16.64 0.07
N ILE A 237 13.12 -17.52 0.94
CA ILE A 237 12.40 -18.01 2.13
C ILE A 237 12.09 -16.84 3.07
N LEU A 238 13.08 -15.98 3.37
CA LEU A 238 12.87 -14.82 4.24
C LEU A 238 11.91 -13.80 3.62
N ARG A 239 12.01 -13.56 2.32
CA ARG A 239 11.07 -12.73 1.58
C ARG A 239 9.66 -13.29 1.70
N ARG A 240 9.45 -14.55 1.34
CA ARG A 240 8.12 -15.18 1.38
C ARG A 240 7.55 -15.23 2.79
N SER A 241 8.38 -15.51 3.80
CA SER A 241 7.98 -15.46 5.21
C SER A 241 7.43 -14.07 5.58
N ARG A 242 8.14 -12.99 5.22
CA ARG A 242 7.66 -11.62 5.42
C ARG A 242 6.37 -11.33 4.64
N GLU A 243 6.29 -11.78 3.38
CA GLU A 243 5.08 -11.59 2.55
C GLU A 243 3.84 -12.25 3.16
N LEU A 244 4.00 -13.46 3.70
CA LEU A 244 2.94 -14.17 4.41
C LEU A 244 2.57 -13.46 5.72
N SER A 245 3.55 -13.09 6.54
CA SER A 245 3.31 -12.30 7.75
C SER A 245 2.53 -11.01 7.45
N PHE A 246 2.81 -10.36 6.32
CA PHE A 246 2.13 -9.12 5.93
C PHE A 246 0.74 -9.34 5.34
N SER A 247 0.50 -10.45 4.65
CA SER A 247 -0.73 -10.63 3.86
C SER A 247 -1.80 -11.45 4.58
N THR A 248 -1.43 -12.31 5.53
CA THR A 248 -2.35 -13.22 6.23
C THR A 248 -3.55 -12.51 6.87
N HIS A 249 -3.35 -11.35 7.48
CA HIS A 249 -4.44 -10.56 8.08
C HIS A 249 -5.46 -10.07 7.05
N LEU A 250 -4.99 -9.56 5.90
CA LEU A 250 -5.84 -9.13 4.80
C LEU A 250 -6.69 -10.29 4.28
N TYR A 251 -6.10 -11.48 4.08
CA TYR A 251 -6.85 -12.65 3.60
C TYR A 251 -7.92 -13.09 4.59
N ARG A 252 -7.64 -13.08 5.89
CA ARG A 252 -8.64 -13.39 6.92
C ARG A 252 -9.78 -12.38 6.92
N GLU A 253 -9.49 -11.09 6.70
CA GLU A 253 -10.50 -10.05 6.59
C GLU A 253 -11.36 -10.22 5.33
N LEU A 254 -10.76 -10.53 4.18
CA LEU A 254 -11.48 -10.82 2.94
C LEU A 254 -12.39 -12.06 3.06
N GLN A 255 -11.89 -13.14 3.69
CA GLN A 255 -12.68 -14.34 3.98
C GLN A 255 -13.85 -14.03 4.89
N TRP A 256 -13.63 -13.25 5.94
CA TRP A 256 -14.70 -12.82 6.83
C TRP A 256 -15.75 -12.00 6.07
N LEU A 257 -15.34 -11.08 5.20
CA LEU A 257 -16.27 -10.31 4.36
C LEU A 257 -17.07 -11.20 3.42
N ALA A 258 -16.44 -12.19 2.79
CA ALA A 258 -17.09 -13.15 1.91
C ALA A 258 -18.20 -13.93 2.65
N LEU A 259 -17.89 -14.46 3.83
CA LEU A 259 -18.85 -15.17 4.68
C LEU A 259 -20.00 -14.26 5.12
N GLN A 260 -19.69 -13.05 5.59
CA GLN A 260 -20.72 -12.09 5.99
C GLN A 260 -21.61 -11.68 4.82
N GLN A 261 -21.06 -11.53 3.61
CA GLN A 261 -21.84 -11.17 2.43
C GLN A 261 -22.76 -12.33 2.00
N ALA A 262 -22.30 -13.58 2.09
CA ALA A 262 -23.11 -14.77 1.83
C ALA A 262 -24.29 -14.90 2.82
N ASP A 263 -24.06 -14.60 4.10
CA ASP A 263 -25.09 -14.63 5.15
C ASP A 263 -26.19 -13.55 4.96
N CYS A 264 -25.91 -12.48 4.21
CA CYS A 264 -26.82 -11.35 4.01
C CYS A 264 -27.89 -11.56 2.92
N GLY A 265 -28.30 -12.81 2.67
CA GLY A 265 -29.22 -13.23 1.60
C GLY A 265 -30.54 -12.45 1.48
N PRO A 266 -31.32 -12.67 0.40
CA PRO A 266 -32.38 -11.76 -0.08
C PRO A 266 -33.47 -11.37 0.95
N GLY A 267 -33.71 -12.20 1.98
CA GLY A 267 -34.76 -11.99 2.97
C GLY A 267 -34.37 -11.26 4.27
N SER A 268 -33.07 -11.05 4.54
CA SER A 268 -32.60 -10.59 5.88
C SER A 268 -32.42 -9.07 6.02
N ARG A 269 -32.55 -8.31 4.92
CA ARG A 269 -32.03 -6.94 4.79
C ARG A 269 -32.62 -5.91 5.78
N TRP A 270 -33.84 -6.12 6.26
CA TRP A 270 -34.55 -5.17 7.13
C TRP A 270 -34.12 -5.24 8.60
N SER A 271 -33.47 -6.33 9.03
CA SER A 271 -33.00 -6.51 10.42
C SER A 271 -31.47 -6.40 10.57
N LEU A 272 -30.74 -6.05 9.51
CA LEU A 272 -29.29 -5.97 9.54
C LEU A 272 -28.78 -4.76 10.31
N SER A 273 -27.64 -4.88 10.99
CA SER A 273 -26.91 -3.72 11.51
C SER A 273 -26.41 -2.83 10.36
N PRO A 274 -26.05 -1.54 10.60
CA PRO A 274 -25.51 -0.67 9.57
C PRO A 274 -24.29 -1.27 8.83
N LEU A 275 -23.37 -1.87 9.57
CA LEU A 275 -22.19 -2.54 8.99
C LEU A 275 -22.58 -3.73 8.12
N ARG A 276 -23.53 -4.58 8.55
CA ARG A 276 -24.00 -5.72 7.75
C ARG A 276 -24.69 -5.26 6.47
N ARG A 277 -25.49 -4.18 6.51
CA ARG A 277 -26.06 -3.58 5.28
C ARG A 277 -24.99 -3.10 4.33
N ARG A 278 -23.91 -2.52 4.85
CA ARG A 278 -22.77 -2.08 4.04
C ARG A 278 -22.05 -3.25 3.40
N ILE A 279 -21.73 -4.30 4.16
CA ILE A 279 -21.09 -5.52 3.62
C ILE A 279 -21.98 -6.17 2.55
N ALA A 280 -23.30 -6.22 2.77
CA ALA A 280 -24.25 -6.77 1.80
C ALA A 280 -24.28 -6.01 0.46
N ARG A 281 -23.94 -4.71 0.45
CA ARG A 281 -23.90 -3.85 -0.74
C ARG A 281 -22.50 -3.69 -1.33
N LEU A 282 -21.47 -4.18 -0.65
CA LEU A 282 -20.08 -3.97 -1.01
C LEU A 282 -19.79 -4.54 -2.40
N ARG A 283 -19.32 -3.68 -3.30
CA ARG A 283 -18.80 -4.02 -4.62
C ARG A 283 -17.28 -4.05 -4.52
N PHE A 284 -16.73 -5.25 -4.55
CA PHE A 284 -15.30 -5.47 -4.38
C PHE A 284 -14.59 -5.44 -5.73
N HIS A 285 -13.54 -4.63 -5.80
CA HIS A 285 -12.68 -4.50 -6.96
C HIS A 285 -11.26 -4.84 -6.57
N HIS A 286 -10.53 -5.44 -7.50
CA HIS A 286 -9.18 -5.90 -7.25
C HIS A 286 -8.27 -5.60 -8.43
N LEU A 287 -7.14 -4.96 -8.15
CA LEU A 287 -6.06 -4.73 -9.11
C LEU A 287 -4.76 -5.20 -8.45
N THR A 288 -4.04 -6.07 -9.14
CA THR A 288 -2.82 -6.71 -8.62
C THR A 288 -1.57 -6.25 -9.37
N GLY A 289 -0.46 -6.19 -8.66
CA GLY A 289 0.88 -6.05 -9.23
C GLY A 289 1.53 -7.39 -9.59
N ASP A 290 0.88 -8.53 -9.35
CA ASP A 290 1.45 -9.88 -9.49
C ASP A 290 2.17 -10.10 -10.82
N ARG A 291 1.58 -9.63 -11.95
CA ARG A 291 2.18 -9.83 -13.27
C ARG A 291 3.52 -9.11 -13.43
N ASP A 292 3.62 -7.89 -12.93
CA ASP A 292 4.75 -7.00 -13.17
C ASP A 292 5.80 -7.07 -12.04
N LEU A 293 5.38 -7.44 -10.83
CA LEU A 293 6.22 -7.46 -9.63
C LEU A 293 6.74 -8.85 -9.26
N ALA A 294 6.08 -9.94 -9.65
CA ALA A 294 6.48 -11.28 -9.23
C ALA A 294 7.88 -11.69 -9.70
N GLY A 295 8.30 -11.21 -10.88
CA GLY A 295 9.63 -11.49 -11.45
C GLY A 295 10.77 -10.65 -10.85
N LEU A 296 10.48 -9.69 -9.98
CA LEU A 296 11.51 -8.84 -9.38
C LEU A 296 12.16 -9.53 -8.18
N GLY A 297 13.48 -9.35 -8.03
CA GLY A 297 14.26 -9.89 -6.91
C GLY A 297 13.95 -9.24 -5.56
N THR A 298 14.49 -9.79 -4.47
CA THR A 298 14.24 -9.31 -3.10
C THR A 298 14.76 -7.90 -2.85
N ALA A 299 15.91 -7.54 -3.44
CA ALA A 299 16.53 -6.23 -3.35
C ALA A 299 15.66 -5.12 -3.96
N SER A 300 14.79 -5.47 -4.90
CA SER A 300 13.93 -4.49 -5.60
C SER A 300 12.98 -3.74 -4.65
N GLN A 301 12.57 -4.35 -3.53
CA GLN A 301 11.70 -3.69 -2.53
C GLN A 301 12.39 -2.54 -1.79
N LEU A 302 13.73 -2.47 -1.85
CA LEU A 302 14.54 -1.43 -1.23
C LEU A 302 15.18 -0.49 -2.27
N ASN A 303 14.91 -0.69 -3.56
CA ASN A 303 15.49 0.11 -4.61
C ASN A 303 14.69 1.39 -4.85
N ALA A 304 15.20 2.53 -4.38
CA ALA A 304 14.61 3.85 -4.57
C ALA A 304 15.23 4.65 -5.73
N ASP A 305 15.92 4.01 -6.67
CA ASP A 305 16.52 4.69 -7.81
C ASP A 305 15.48 5.16 -8.85
N TRP A 306 15.63 6.38 -9.36
CA TRP A 306 14.59 7.06 -10.13
C TRP A 306 14.17 6.32 -11.41
N PRO A 307 15.09 5.82 -12.27
CA PRO A 307 14.75 4.98 -13.41
C PRO A 307 13.89 3.76 -13.03
N PHE A 308 14.22 3.09 -11.92
CA PHE A 308 13.47 1.93 -11.47
C PHE A 308 12.09 2.31 -10.94
N LEU A 309 11.99 3.39 -10.16
CA LEU A 309 10.69 3.91 -9.70
C LEU A 309 9.80 4.34 -10.87
N CYS A 310 10.37 4.98 -11.91
CA CYS A 310 9.64 5.29 -13.14
C CYS A 310 9.17 4.03 -13.88
N HIS A 311 10.02 3.00 -13.96
CA HIS A 311 9.64 1.72 -14.56
C HIS A 311 8.43 1.10 -13.84
N LEU A 312 8.45 1.08 -12.49
CA LEU A 312 7.33 0.60 -11.69
C LEU A 312 6.06 1.45 -11.87
N ARG A 313 6.21 2.79 -11.88
CA ARG A 313 5.10 3.71 -12.15
C ARG A 313 4.46 3.44 -13.50
N ASP A 314 5.26 3.28 -14.55
CA ASP A 314 4.74 3.09 -15.89
C ASP A 314 4.07 1.71 -16.04
N ALA A 315 4.58 0.68 -15.36
CA ALA A 315 3.90 -0.61 -15.23
C ALA A 315 2.54 -0.46 -14.49
N GLY A 316 2.50 0.30 -13.39
CA GLY A 316 1.27 0.60 -12.66
C GLY A 316 0.23 1.35 -13.49
N ARG A 317 0.66 2.34 -14.29
CA ARG A 317 -0.22 3.05 -15.24
C ARG A 317 -0.81 2.08 -16.26
N LYS A 318 0.01 1.18 -16.80
CA LYS A 318 -0.46 0.15 -17.74
C LYS A 318 -1.47 -0.80 -17.08
N ALA A 319 -1.22 -1.24 -15.85
CA ALA A 319 -2.14 -2.11 -15.13
C ALA A 319 -3.48 -1.42 -14.83
N ALA A 320 -3.46 -0.11 -14.56
CA ALA A 320 -4.68 0.67 -14.40
C ALA A 320 -5.47 0.82 -15.71
N ASP A 321 -4.79 1.04 -16.83
CA ASP A 321 -5.39 1.08 -18.17
C ASP A 321 -6.06 -0.26 -18.52
N ASP A 322 -5.35 -1.37 -18.34
CA ASP A 322 -5.89 -2.73 -18.56
C ASP A 322 -7.10 -3.01 -17.63
N TRP A 323 -7.06 -2.53 -16.37
CA TRP A 323 -8.15 -2.69 -15.42
C TRP A 323 -9.36 -1.83 -15.78
N LEU A 324 -9.17 -0.58 -16.21
CA LEU A 324 -10.27 0.28 -16.66
C LEU A 324 -10.96 -0.28 -17.89
N ALA A 325 -10.19 -0.77 -18.87
CA ALA A 325 -10.72 -1.43 -20.07
C ALA A 325 -11.60 -2.63 -19.75
N THR A 326 -11.20 -3.42 -18.75
CA THR A 326 -11.87 -4.69 -18.41
C THR A 326 -13.00 -4.50 -17.39
N HIS A 327 -12.81 -3.59 -16.43
CA HIS A 327 -13.63 -3.51 -15.21
C HIS A 327 -14.14 -2.10 -14.89
N GLY A 328 -13.69 -1.04 -15.56
CA GLY A 328 -14.12 0.33 -15.30
C GLY A 328 -15.63 0.52 -15.40
N GLY A 329 -16.29 -0.15 -16.36
CA GLY A 329 -17.75 -0.13 -16.51
C GLY A 329 -18.53 -0.87 -15.40
N GLN A 330 -17.85 -1.61 -14.53
CA GLN A 330 -18.44 -2.33 -13.40
C GLN A 330 -18.53 -1.46 -12.14
N VAL A 331 -17.69 -0.43 -12.02
CA VAL A 331 -17.68 0.48 -10.87
C VAL A 331 -19.03 1.18 -10.72
N GLY A 332 -19.61 1.09 -9.52
CA GLY A 332 -20.95 1.60 -9.23
C GLY A 332 -22.08 0.62 -9.59
N ARG A 333 -21.76 -0.55 -10.16
CA ARG A 333 -22.74 -1.54 -10.63
C ARG A 333 -22.52 -2.92 -10.01
N THR A 334 -21.33 -3.49 -10.19
CA THR A 334 -20.98 -4.85 -9.77
C THR A 334 -19.51 -4.93 -9.32
N SER A 335 -19.15 -6.01 -8.63
CA SER A 335 -17.76 -6.30 -8.24
C SER A 335 -16.92 -6.73 -9.45
N SER A 336 -15.67 -6.26 -9.58
CA SER A 336 -14.71 -6.79 -10.56
C SER A 336 -14.20 -8.18 -10.20
N ARG A 337 -14.23 -8.51 -8.90
CA ARG A 337 -13.88 -9.82 -8.38
C ARG A 337 -14.81 -10.16 -7.21
N PRO A 338 -15.52 -11.29 -7.22
CA PRO A 338 -16.37 -11.66 -6.10
C PRO A 338 -15.53 -12.02 -4.87
N LEU A 339 -16.00 -11.64 -3.69
CA LEU A 339 -15.30 -11.93 -2.42
C LEU A 339 -15.21 -13.44 -2.14
N SER A 340 -16.12 -14.23 -2.67
CA SER A 340 -16.11 -15.70 -2.55
C SER A 340 -14.83 -16.35 -3.09
N ASP A 341 -14.11 -15.68 -4.01
CA ASP A 341 -12.84 -16.18 -4.56
C ASP A 341 -11.71 -16.26 -3.52
N PHE A 342 -11.89 -15.65 -2.35
CA PHE A 342 -10.92 -15.68 -1.25
C PHE A 342 -11.24 -16.75 -0.20
N LEU A 343 -12.38 -17.42 -0.32
CA LEU A 343 -12.71 -18.56 0.54
C LEU A 343 -11.77 -19.74 0.23
N PRO A 344 -11.38 -20.55 1.24
CA PRO A 344 -10.62 -21.76 1.00
C PRO A 344 -11.38 -22.67 0.01
N THR A 345 -10.68 -23.17 -0.99
CA THR A 345 -11.16 -24.27 -1.84
C THR A 345 -10.67 -25.58 -1.26
N ASP A 346 -11.56 -26.57 -1.13
CA ASP A 346 -11.24 -27.91 -0.64
C ASP A 346 -10.23 -28.67 -1.52
#